data_AF-A0A936WTK4-F1
#
_entry.id   AF-A0A936WTK4-F1
#
_cell.length_a   1.000
_cell.length_b   1.000
_cell.length_c   1.000
_cell.angle_alpha   90.00
_cell.angle_beta   90.00
_cell.angle_gamma   90.00
#
_symmetry.space_group_name_H-M   'P 1'
#
loop_
_entity.id
_entity.type
_entity.pdbx_description
1 polymer ?
#
loop_
_entity_poly.entity_id
_entity_poly.type
_entity_poly.pdbx_seq_one_letter_code
_entity_poly.pdbx_strand_id
1 'polypeptide(L)'
;MSTCSILLGDELEDERHIEQQVVLNIRNFILQMGKGFCFIGNQYRLEVDGDEFFIDLLFFNRHRNARWPLNKKGKFKPADAGQLNFYLNVLDDKVKLQQENSSIGIVLCKEKNNTVVEFAIKSFDKAMGVATYKTSKQTPIK
;
A
#
# COMPACT_ATOMS: atom_id res chain seq x y z
N MET A 1 -1.42 -30.22 -12.68
CA MET A 1 -0.01 -29.96 -12.32
C MET A 1 0.69 -29.53 -13.58
N SER A 2 1.10 -28.26 -13.68
CA SER A 2 1.99 -27.82 -14.76
C SER A 2 3.14 -27.09 -14.12
N THR A 3 4.29 -27.76 -14.12
CA THR A 3 5.59 -27.19 -13.78
C THR A 3 6.05 -26.34 -14.97
N CYS A 4 6.49 -25.11 -14.73
CA CYS A 4 7.20 -24.33 -15.72
C CYS A 4 8.58 -24.00 -15.14
N SER A 5 9.61 -24.64 -15.70
CA SER A 5 11.01 -24.39 -15.39
C SER A 5 11.54 -23.35 -16.37
N ILE A 6 12.17 -22.28 -15.89
CA ILE A 6 12.92 -21.34 -16.73
C ILE A 6 14.36 -21.37 -16.26
N LEU A 7 15.27 -21.83 -17.13
CA LEU A 7 16.71 -21.64 -17.02
C LEU A 7 17.05 -20.29 -17.67
N LEU A 8 17.85 -19.46 -17.01
CA LEU A 8 18.44 -18.27 -17.62
C LEU A 8 19.96 -18.31 -17.43
N GLY A 9 20.64 -18.20 -18.56
CA GLY A 9 22.08 -18.03 -18.69
C GLY A 9 22.50 -16.58 -18.48
N ASP A 10 23.81 -16.43 -18.29
CA ASP A 10 24.48 -15.34 -17.60
C ASP A 10 24.43 -13.94 -18.23
N GLU A 11 24.38 -12.97 -17.31
CA GLU A 11 25.04 -11.66 -17.35
C GLU A 11 24.64 -10.70 -18.48
N LEU A 12 23.44 -10.10 -18.39
CA LEU A 12 23.11 -8.71 -18.80
C LEU A 12 21.69 -8.26 -18.34
N GLU A 13 21.13 -8.88 -17.29
CA GLU A 13 19.72 -8.72 -16.89
C GLU A 13 19.54 -8.21 -15.44
N ASP A 14 20.21 -7.16 -14.99
CA ASP A 14 19.96 -6.67 -13.62
C ASP A 14 18.77 -5.69 -13.59
N GLU A 15 18.77 -4.65 -14.41
CA GLU A 15 17.69 -3.63 -14.35
C GLU A 15 16.34 -4.12 -14.88
N ARG A 16 16.30 -4.81 -16.03
CA ARG A 16 15.04 -5.31 -16.61
C ARG A 16 14.39 -6.39 -15.74
N HIS A 17 15.21 -7.20 -15.08
CA HIS A 17 14.74 -8.28 -14.23
C HIS A 17 14.26 -7.72 -12.88
N ILE A 18 14.95 -6.73 -12.31
CA ILE A 18 14.48 -5.98 -11.14
C ILE A 18 13.16 -5.25 -11.45
N GLU A 19 13.08 -4.54 -12.58
CA GLU A 19 11.88 -3.81 -12.97
C GLU A 19 10.68 -4.76 -13.20
N GLN A 20 10.90 -5.89 -13.87
CA GLN A 20 9.88 -6.93 -14.04
C GLN A 20 9.44 -7.54 -12.70
N GLN A 21 10.36 -7.80 -11.77
CA GLN A 21 10.01 -8.33 -10.44
C GLN A 21 9.23 -7.31 -9.61
N VAL A 22 9.58 -6.01 -9.70
CA VAL A 22 8.84 -4.93 -9.05
C VAL A 22 7.43 -4.80 -9.64
N VAL A 23 7.30 -4.83 -10.97
CA VAL A 23 6.01 -4.75 -11.69
C VAL A 23 5.15 -5.99 -11.43
N LEU A 24 5.73 -7.19 -11.41
CA LEU A 24 5.03 -8.44 -11.08
C LEU A 24 4.52 -8.44 -9.63
N ASN A 25 5.32 -7.92 -8.70
CA ASN A 25 4.92 -7.79 -7.30
C ASN A 25 3.77 -6.79 -7.11
N ILE A 26 3.78 -5.68 -7.85
CA ILE A 26 2.66 -4.71 -7.84
C ILE A 26 1.42 -5.32 -8.52
N ARG A 27 1.57 -6.03 -9.64
CA ARG A 27 0.46 -6.68 -10.35
C ARG A 27 -0.24 -7.72 -9.47
N ASN A 28 0.52 -8.60 -8.81
CA ASN A 28 -0.03 -9.61 -7.91
C ASN A 28 -0.72 -8.97 -6.71
N PHE A 29 -0.15 -7.89 -6.16
CA PHE A 29 -0.77 -7.12 -5.09
C PHE A 29 -2.11 -6.51 -5.52
N ILE A 30 -2.19 -5.91 -6.71
CA ILE A 30 -3.43 -5.35 -7.27
C ILE A 30 -4.47 -6.46 -7.48
N LEU A 31 -4.06 -7.62 -8.00
CA LEU A 31 -4.97 -8.76 -8.19
C LEU A 31 -5.54 -9.29 -6.87
N GLN A 32 -4.73 -9.31 -5.80
CA GLN A 32 -5.17 -9.71 -4.46
C GLN A 32 -6.11 -8.70 -3.79
N MET A 33 -5.92 -7.40 -4.04
CA MET A 33 -6.78 -6.33 -3.52
C MET A 33 -8.20 -6.39 -4.10
N GLY A 34 -8.36 -7.02 -5.26
CA GLY A 34 -9.66 -7.28 -5.88
C GLY A 34 -10.00 -6.34 -7.04
N LYS A 35 -11.23 -6.49 -7.56
CA LYS A 35 -11.67 -5.76 -8.77
C LYS A 35 -11.79 -4.26 -8.50
N GLY A 36 -11.40 -3.48 -9.51
CA GLY A 36 -11.62 -2.02 -9.54
C GLY A 36 -10.48 -1.18 -8.99
N PHE A 37 -9.42 -1.77 -8.44
CA PHE A 37 -8.21 -1.04 -8.06
C PHE A 37 -7.39 -0.64 -9.29
N CYS A 38 -6.96 0.62 -9.30
CA CYS A 38 -6.08 1.24 -10.28
C CYS A 38 -4.89 1.82 -9.53
N PHE A 39 -3.67 1.51 -9.98
CA PHE A 39 -2.45 2.07 -9.41
C PHE A 39 -2.29 3.52 -9.87
N ILE A 40 -2.10 4.44 -8.92
CA ILE A 40 -1.80 5.86 -9.22
C ILE A 40 -0.29 6.08 -9.18
N GLY A 41 0.39 5.60 -8.14
CA GLY A 41 1.82 5.82 -7.99
C GLY A 41 2.41 5.17 -6.73
N ASN A 42 3.74 5.12 -6.68
CA ASN A 42 4.52 4.79 -5.49
C ASN A 42 5.28 6.03 -5.04
N GLN A 43 5.66 6.09 -3.75
CA GLN A 43 6.31 7.26 -3.15
C GLN A 43 5.60 8.57 -3.56
N TYR A 44 4.26 8.55 -3.49
CA TYR A 44 3.44 9.64 -3.97
C TYR A 44 3.64 10.85 -3.06
N ARG A 45 4.17 11.93 -3.65
CA ARG A 45 4.48 13.17 -2.97
C ARG A 45 3.21 13.95 -2.66
N LEU A 46 3.04 14.29 -1.39
CA LEU A 46 2.12 15.29 -0.89
C LEU A 46 2.94 16.50 -0.45
N GLU A 47 2.42 17.70 -0.68
CA GLU A 47 3.03 18.95 -0.25
C GLU A 47 2.00 19.73 0.58
N VAL A 48 2.40 20.15 1.79
CA VAL A 48 1.57 20.96 2.69
C VAL A 48 2.43 22.10 3.19
N ASP A 49 2.11 23.32 2.78
CA ASP A 49 2.79 24.55 3.20
C ASP A 49 4.33 24.51 3.06
N GLY A 50 4.82 23.83 2.00
CA GLY A 50 6.25 23.69 1.71
C GLY A 50 6.90 22.43 2.28
N ASP A 51 6.23 21.70 3.18
CA ASP A 51 6.70 20.41 3.69
C ASP A 51 6.26 19.26 2.78
N GLU A 52 7.21 18.38 2.46
CA GLU A 52 6.96 17.20 1.63
C GLU A 52 6.71 15.94 2.47
N PHE A 53 5.70 15.17 2.05
CA PHE A 53 5.36 13.89 2.64
C PHE A 53 5.17 12.84 1.56
N PHE A 54 5.43 11.57 1.89
CA PHE A 54 5.41 10.50 0.90
C PHE A 54 4.50 9.35 1.34
N ILE A 55 3.55 8.99 0.48
CA ILE A 55 2.73 7.80 0.60
C ILE A 55 3.42 6.66 -0.17
N ASP A 56 3.64 5.51 0.46
CA ASP A 56 4.39 4.43 -0.19
C ASP A 56 3.72 3.94 -1.47
N LEU A 57 2.40 3.74 -1.43
CA LEU A 57 1.58 3.33 -2.55
C LEU A 57 0.24 4.06 -2.53
N LEU A 58 -0.17 4.62 -3.66
CA LEU A 58 -1.49 5.24 -3.82
C LEU A 58 -2.27 4.49 -4.89
N PHE A 59 -3.46 4.04 -4.52
CA PHE A 59 -4.41 3.42 -5.43
C PHE A 59 -5.69 4.24 -5.54
N PHE A 60 -6.46 3.98 -6.58
CA PHE A 60 -7.84 4.42 -6.73
C PHE A 60 -8.74 3.20 -6.91
N ASN A 61 -9.90 3.18 -6.27
CA ASN A 61 -10.88 2.13 -6.50
C ASN A 61 -12.09 2.70 -7.25
N ARG A 62 -12.32 2.21 -8.48
CA ARG A 62 -13.40 2.67 -9.36
C ARG A 62 -14.81 2.41 -8.81
N HIS A 63 -15.01 1.31 -8.08
CA HIS A 63 -16.32 0.98 -7.52
C HIS A 63 -16.64 1.79 -6.27
N ARG A 64 -15.62 2.10 -5.46
CA ARG A 64 -15.76 2.98 -4.29
C ARG A 64 -15.59 4.46 -4.65
N ASN A 65 -15.16 4.78 -5.87
CA ASN A 65 -14.82 6.12 -6.33
C ASN A 65 -13.93 6.89 -5.35
N ALA A 66 -12.95 6.22 -4.75
CA ALA A 66 -12.13 6.74 -3.64
C ALA A 66 -10.65 6.38 -3.82
N ARG A 67 -9.77 7.22 -3.28
CA ARG A 67 -8.32 6.92 -3.18
C ARG A 67 -8.01 6.06 -1.96
N TRP A 68 -6.98 5.23 -2.08
CA TRP A 68 -6.54 4.29 -1.06
C TRP A 68 -5.03 4.46 -0.86
N PRO A 69 -4.58 5.29 0.09
CA PRO A 69 -3.18 5.35 0.49
C PRO A 69 -2.81 4.11 1.32
N LEU A 70 -1.72 3.47 0.93
CA LEU A 70 -1.18 2.26 1.54
C LEU A 70 0.26 2.52 1.98
N ASN A 71 0.52 2.44 3.29
CA ASN A 71 1.86 2.59 3.85
C ASN A 71 2.38 1.27 4.41
N LYS A 72 3.61 0.92 4.06
CA LYS A 72 4.29 -0.29 4.51
C LYS A 72 5.06 0.00 5.80
N LYS A 73 4.86 -0.84 6.82
CA LYS A 73 5.50 -0.75 8.13
C LYS A 73 6.01 -2.12 8.57
N GLY A 74 6.95 -2.11 9.51
CA GLY A 74 7.41 -3.32 10.20
C GLY A 74 6.34 -3.80 11.17
N LYS A 75 6.56 -3.56 12.46
CA LYS A 75 5.53 -3.74 13.49
C LYS A 75 4.68 -2.47 13.58
N PHE A 76 3.35 -2.62 13.57
CA PHE A 76 2.43 -1.50 13.73
C PHE A 76 2.67 -0.74 15.03
N LYS A 77 2.66 0.60 14.94
CA LYS A 77 2.68 1.53 16.07
C LYS A 77 1.51 2.52 15.95
N PRO A 78 0.98 3.06 17.06
CA PRO A 78 -0.08 4.08 17.01
C PRO A 78 0.25 5.30 16.14
N ALA A 79 1.53 5.70 16.07
CA ALA A 79 2.00 6.78 15.21
C ALA A 79 1.73 6.51 13.71
N ASP A 80 1.69 5.25 13.27
CA ASP A 80 1.38 4.89 11.89
C ASP A 80 -0.07 5.26 11.52
N ALA A 81 -1.00 5.12 12.46
CA ALA A 81 -2.40 5.54 12.27
C ALA A 81 -2.51 7.07 12.18
N GLY A 82 -1.75 7.81 13.00
CA GLY A 82 -1.68 9.27 12.93
C GLY A 82 -1.14 9.76 11.58
N GLN A 83 -0.06 9.15 11.08
CA GLN A 83 0.49 9.46 9.76
C GLN A 83 -0.51 9.15 8.64
N LEU A 84 -1.19 8.01 8.70
CA LEU A 84 -2.20 7.64 7.70
C LEU A 84 -3.39 8.60 7.72
N ASN A 85 -3.86 8.99 8.91
CA ASN A 85 -4.95 9.96 9.06
C ASN A 85 -4.58 11.32 8.45
N PHE A 86 -3.35 11.78 8.68
CA PHE A 86 -2.83 13.00 8.04
C PHE A 86 -2.88 12.88 6.52
N TYR A 87 -2.42 11.76 5.95
CA TYR A 87 -2.49 11.53 4.50
C TYR A 87 -3.92 11.54 3.96
N LEU A 88 -4.89 10.96 4.68
CA LEU A 88 -6.29 10.99 4.28
C LEU A 88 -6.86 12.41 4.25
N ASN A 89 -6.53 13.24 5.24
CA ASN A 89 -6.96 14.65 5.25
C ASN A 89 -6.40 15.41 4.06
N VAL A 90 -5.08 15.31 3.82
CA VAL A 90 -4.45 16.02 2.69
C VAL A 90 -5.01 15.54 1.36
N LEU A 91 -5.19 14.23 1.18
CA LEU A 91 -5.79 13.68 -0.03
C LEU A 91 -7.22 14.18 -0.23
N ASP A 92 -8.04 14.18 0.82
CA ASP A 92 -9.44 14.59 0.74
C ASP A 92 -9.60 16.10 0.50
N ASP A 93 -8.69 16.92 1.01
CA ASP A 93 -8.79 18.39 0.95
C ASP A 93 -8.09 18.98 -0.27
N LYS A 94 -6.95 18.40 -0.70
CA LYS A 94 -6.08 18.98 -1.74
C LYS A 94 -6.10 18.22 -3.07
N VAL A 95 -6.37 16.91 -3.05
CA VAL A 95 -6.20 16.04 -4.23
C VAL A 95 -7.53 15.50 -4.76
N LYS A 96 -8.50 15.30 -3.86
CA LYS A 96 -9.81 14.72 -4.19
C LYS A 96 -10.64 15.66 -5.06
N LEU A 97 -11.21 15.12 -6.12
CA LEU A 97 -12.17 15.79 -6.98
C LEU A 97 -13.55 15.79 -6.34
N GLN A 98 -14.39 16.76 -6.71
CA GLN A 98 -15.70 16.98 -6.10
C GLN A 98 -16.63 15.75 -6.14
N GLN A 99 -16.54 14.94 -7.19
CA GLN A 99 -17.35 13.74 -7.38
C GLN A 99 -16.81 12.48 -6.68
N GLU A 100 -15.59 12.53 -6.15
CA GLU A 100 -14.94 11.39 -5.50
C GLU A 100 -15.35 11.28 -4.02
N ASN A 101 -15.46 10.05 -3.55
CA ASN A 101 -15.72 9.75 -2.15
C ASN A 101 -14.45 9.97 -1.31
N SER A 102 -14.64 10.12 0.00
CA SER A 102 -13.53 10.22 0.96
C SER A 102 -12.58 9.04 0.85
N SER A 103 -11.29 9.33 0.96
CA SER A 103 -10.20 8.36 0.84
C SER A 103 -10.26 7.34 1.99
N ILE A 104 -9.77 6.13 1.73
CA ILE A 104 -9.79 5.00 2.68
C ILE A 104 -8.37 4.48 2.88
N GLY A 105 -7.85 4.62 4.10
CA GLY A 105 -6.44 4.33 4.39
C GLY A 105 -6.18 2.88 4.82
N ILE A 106 -5.05 2.31 4.43
CA ILE A 106 -4.57 1.04 4.96
C ILE A 106 -3.12 1.16 5.43
N VAL A 107 -2.84 0.73 6.67
CA VAL A 107 -1.47 0.41 7.09
C VAL A 107 -1.18 -1.06 6.80
N LEU A 108 -0.15 -1.33 6.00
CA LEU A 108 0.37 -2.66 5.74
C LEU A 108 1.53 -2.95 6.69
N CYS A 109 1.37 -3.86 7.63
CA CYS A 109 2.40 -4.21 8.60
C CYS A 109 2.86 -5.68 8.45
N LYS A 110 4.07 -6.00 8.90
CA LYS A 110 4.50 -7.40 9.06
C LYS A 110 3.83 -8.02 10.29
N GLU A 111 3.65 -7.22 11.35
CA GLU A 111 3.13 -7.66 12.63
C GLU A 111 2.26 -6.58 13.28
N LYS A 112 1.23 -7.00 14.01
CA LYS A 112 0.37 -6.10 14.80
C LYS A 112 -0.12 -6.75 16.09
N ASN A 113 -0.39 -5.93 17.09
CA ASN A 113 -1.21 -6.31 18.25
C ASN A 113 -2.62 -5.75 18.02
N ASN A 114 -3.64 -6.61 17.99
CA ASN A 114 -5.01 -6.22 17.66
C ASN A 114 -5.58 -5.19 18.64
N THR A 115 -5.34 -5.37 19.94
CA THR A 115 -5.77 -4.42 20.97
C THR A 115 -5.14 -3.04 20.74
N VAL A 116 -3.83 -2.98 20.48
CA VAL A 116 -3.14 -1.71 20.18
C VAL A 116 -3.70 -1.06 18.92
N VAL A 117 -3.99 -1.85 17.89
CA VAL A 117 -4.61 -1.36 16.64
C VAL A 117 -6.00 -0.78 16.90
N GLU A 118 -6.84 -1.49 17.64
CA GLU A 118 -8.20 -1.05 17.97
C GLU A 118 -8.17 0.28 18.75
N PHE A 119 -7.33 0.38 19.77
CA PHE A 119 -7.16 1.63 20.52
C PHE A 119 -6.61 2.76 19.65
N ALA A 120 -5.68 2.48 18.75
CA ALA A 120 -5.10 3.50 17.87
C ALA A 120 -6.10 4.02 16.83
N ILE A 121 -6.96 3.17 16.26
CA ILE A 121 -7.89 3.55 15.20
C ILE A 121 -9.17 4.18 15.77
N LYS A 122 -9.62 3.75 16.96
CA LYS A 122 -10.90 4.20 17.57
C LYS A 122 -11.00 5.72 17.71
N SER A 123 -9.87 6.42 17.78
CA SER A 123 -9.80 7.88 17.91
C SER A 123 -10.02 8.65 16.60
N PHE A 124 -10.14 7.98 15.46
CA PHE A 124 -10.25 8.62 14.15
C PHE A 124 -11.61 8.37 13.49
N ASP A 125 -12.20 9.44 12.94
CA ASP A 125 -13.48 9.38 12.21
C ASP A 125 -13.31 8.89 10.76
N LYS A 126 -12.09 8.94 10.23
CA LYS A 126 -11.79 8.52 8.85
C LYS A 126 -11.73 7.00 8.73
N ALA A 127 -12.18 6.49 7.58
CA ALA A 127 -12.11 5.06 7.28
C ALA A 127 -10.66 4.58 7.12
N MET A 128 -10.16 3.87 8.13
CA MET A 128 -8.81 3.31 8.17
C MET A 128 -8.81 1.85 8.60
N GLY A 129 -7.88 1.08 8.03
CA GLY A 129 -7.64 -0.31 8.39
C GLY A 129 -6.16 -0.64 8.55
N VAL A 130 -5.88 -1.77 9.21
CA VAL A 130 -4.52 -2.31 9.33
C VAL A 130 -4.56 -3.76 8.83
N ALA A 131 -3.75 -4.05 7.82
CA ALA A 131 -3.60 -5.38 7.25
C ALA A 131 -2.17 -5.90 7.42
N THR A 132 -2.04 -7.21 7.57
CA THR A 132 -0.73 -7.89 7.66
C THR A 132 -0.33 -8.47 6.31
N TYR A 133 0.92 -8.29 5.88
CA TYR A 133 1.45 -8.92 4.67
C TYR A 133 2.62 -9.87 4.99
N LYS A 134 2.75 -10.95 4.23
CA LYS A 134 3.88 -11.90 4.31
C LYS A 134 4.77 -11.71 3.09
N THR A 135 6.08 -11.57 3.29
CA THR A 135 7.06 -11.54 2.19
C THR A 135 7.47 -12.98 1.88
N SER A 136 7.48 -13.41 0.61
CA SER A 136 7.71 -14.82 0.24
C SER A 136 9.16 -15.32 0.42
N LYS A 137 10.03 -14.62 1.17
CA LYS A 137 11.35 -15.12 1.59
C LYS A 137 11.26 -16.08 2.78
N GLN A 138 10.29 -16.99 2.76
CA GLN A 138 10.30 -18.19 3.59
C GLN A 138 9.98 -19.36 2.67
N THR A 139 11.01 -19.83 1.96
CA THR A 139 11.06 -21.23 1.56
C THR A 139 10.95 -22.04 2.84
N PRO A 140 10.02 -23.01 2.97
CA PRO A 140 10.12 -23.98 4.05
C PRO A 140 11.47 -24.67 3.88
N ILE A 141 12.35 -24.51 4.86
CA ILE A 141 13.55 -25.35 4.94
C ILE A 141 13.03 -26.73 5.32
N LYS A 142 13.03 -27.62 4.33
CA LYS A 142 12.84 -29.08 4.35
C LYS A 142 11.80 -29.66 5.31
#